data_AF-A0A640XUZ4-F1
#
_entry.id   AF-A0A640XUZ4-F1
#
_cell.length_a   1.000
_cell.length_b   1.000
_cell.length_c   1.000
_cell.angle_alpha   90.00
_cell.angle_beta   90.00
_cell.angle_gamma   90.00
#
_symmetry.space_group_name_H-M   'P 1'
#
loop_
_entity.id
_entity.type
_entity.pdbx_description
1 polymer ?
#
loop_
_entity_poly.entity_id
_entity_poly.type
_entity_poly.pdbx_seq_one_letter_code
_entity_poly.pdbx_strand_id
1 'polypeptide(L)'
;MDATTDRSVRPPLLRLGAVEARKMVDTRAAMWLLILTALSAVAAVVVGAFVDDGNRDFGELFVDAMLAASVLMPIVPILLVTGEWSQRTALETFTLVPVRERVMAAKLVAVVALLVAFTALCLG
;
A
#
# COMPACT_ATOMS: atom_id res chain seq x y z
N MET A 1 18.11 -36.87 -26.24
CA MET A 1 18.72 -36.00 -25.23
C MET A 1 18.41 -34.57 -25.64
N ASP A 2 17.20 -34.08 -25.32
CA ASP A 2 16.78 -32.70 -25.64
C ASP A 2 17.03 -31.82 -24.42
N ALA A 3 18.12 -31.07 -24.47
CA ALA A 3 18.38 -29.98 -23.53
C ALA A 3 17.46 -28.80 -23.90
N THR A 4 16.22 -28.83 -23.41
CA THR A 4 15.38 -27.63 -23.38
C THR A 4 16.00 -26.66 -22.39
N THR A 5 16.76 -25.70 -22.90
CA THR A 5 17.25 -24.55 -22.13
C THR A 5 16.03 -23.77 -21.64
N ASP A 6 15.62 -24.01 -20.40
CA ASP A 6 14.73 -23.13 -19.66
C ASP A 6 15.45 -21.79 -19.45
N ARG A 7 15.31 -20.89 -20.43
CA ARG A 7 15.71 -19.50 -20.24
C ARG A 7 14.74 -18.94 -19.21
N SER A 8 15.17 -18.86 -17.95
CA SER A 8 14.38 -18.22 -16.89
C SER A 8 14.15 -16.75 -17.25
N VAL A 9 13.03 -16.48 -17.94
CA VAL A 9 12.63 -15.13 -18.28
C VAL A 9 12.21 -14.48 -16.97
N ARG A 10 13.11 -13.64 -16.43
CA ARG A 10 12.86 -12.91 -15.20
C ARG A 10 11.55 -12.11 -15.34
N PRO A 11 10.62 -12.20 -14.37
CA PRO A 11 9.34 -11.51 -14.49
C PRO A 11 9.54 -9.98 -14.63
N PRO A 12 8.73 -9.30 -15.45
CA PRO A 12 8.83 -7.86 -15.64
C PRO A 12 8.44 -7.11 -14.35
N LEU A 13 9.01 -5.92 -14.14
CA LEU A 13 8.77 -5.11 -12.93
C LEU A 13 7.30 -4.77 -12.73
N LEU A 14 6.56 -4.51 -13.82
CA LEU A 14 5.11 -4.26 -13.76
C LEU A 14 4.33 -5.44 -13.20
N ARG A 15 4.71 -6.68 -13.57
CA ARG A 15 4.06 -7.89 -13.04
C ARG A 15 4.35 -8.07 -11.56
N LEU A 16 5.58 -7.78 -11.14
CA LEU A 16 5.96 -7.77 -9.72
C LEU A 16 5.16 -6.70 -8.95
N GLY A 17 5.10 -5.47 -9.46
CA GLY A 17 4.33 -4.38 -8.84
C GLY A 17 2.84 -4.71 -8.71
N ALA A 18 2.23 -5.32 -9.74
CA ALA A 18 0.83 -5.75 -9.69
C ALA A 18 0.57 -6.89 -8.69
N VAL A 19 1.57 -7.73 -8.41
CA VAL A 19 1.49 -8.77 -7.38
C VAL A 19 1.60 -8.13 -6.00
N GLU A 20 2.56 -7.22 -5.79
CA GLU A 20 2.70 -6.49 -4.53
C GLU A 20 1.47 -5.63 -4.22
N ALA A 21 0.87 -5.01 -5.25
CA ALA A 21 -0.38 -4.26 -5.11
C ALA A 21 -1.55 -5.13 -4.65
N ARG A 22 -1.66 -6.36 -5.18
CA ARG A 22 -2.68 -7.32 -4.77
C ARG A 22 -2.56 -7.70 -3.30
N LYS A 23 -1.34 -7.86 -2.77
CA LYS A 23 -1.13 -8.17 -1.34
C LYS A 23 -1.69 -7.09 -0.39
N MET A 24 -1.70 -5.83 -0.82
CA MET A 24 -2.24 -4.74 -0.01
C MET A 24 -3.77 -4.79 0.13
N VAL A 25 -4.47 -5.59 -0.68
CA VAL A 25 -5.94 -5.75 -0.63
C VAL A 25 -6.37 -7.19 -0.34
N ASP A 26 -5.56 -8.19 -0.68
CA ASP A 26 -5.90 -9.61 -0.57
C ASP A 26 -5.74 -10.17 0.86
N THR A 27 -5.10 -9.41 1.78
CA THR A 27 -5.02 -9.82 3.19
C THR A 27 -6.16 -9.22 3.99
N ARG A 28 -6.80 -10.04 4.86
CA ARG A 28 -7.86 -9.56 5.75
C ARG A 28 -7.41 -8.35 6.57
N ALA A 29 -6.17 -8.37 7.08
CA ALA A 29 -5.62 -7.26 7.86
C ALA A 29 -5.47 -5.98 7.03
N ALA A 30 -4.87 -6.04 5.83
CA ALA A 30 -4.69 -4.85 5.00
C ALA A 30 -6.03 -4.32 4.46
N MET A 31 -6.97 -5.20 4.10
CA MET A 31 -8.31 -4.80 3.69
C MET A 31 -9.04 -4.03 4.80
N TRP A 32 -9.03 -4.55 6.03
CA TRP A 32 -9.64 -3.85 7.17
C TRP A 32 -8.94 -2.53 7.50
N LEU A 33 -7.61 -2.47 7.37
CA LEU A 33 -6.86 -1.22 7.55
C LEU A 33 -7.25 -0.17 6.51
N LEU A 34 -7.40 -0.55 5.24
CA LEU A 34 -7.84 0.37 4.18
C LEU A 34 -9.28 0.86 4.43
N ILE A 35 -10.18 -0.03 4.84
CA ILE A 35 -11.55 0.35 5.24
C ILE A 35 -11.53 1.33 6.40
N LEU A 36 -10.77 1.05 7.46
CA LEU A 36 -10.66 1.93 8.62
C LEU A 36 -10.00 3.28 8.28
N THR A 37 -9.04 3.29 7.35
CA THR A 37 -8.41 4.54 6.85
C THR A 37 -9.41 5.38 6.07
N ALA A 38 -10.22 4.76 5.21
CA ALA A 38 -11.27 5.48 4.48
C ALA A 38 -12.36 5.99 5.44
N LEU A 39 -12.78 5.17 6.41
CA LEU A 39 -13.75 5.55 7.42
C LEU A 39 -13.24 6.69 8.31
N SER A 40 -11.96 6.68 8.71
CA SER A 40 -11.39 7.75 9.53
C SER A 40 -11.33 9.07 8.75
N ALA A 41 -10.97 9.03 7.47
CA ALA A 41 -10.98 10.20 6.59
C ALA A 41 -12.41 10.78 6.44
N VAL A 42 -13.40 9.92 6.16
CA VAL A 42 -14.81 10.36 6.07
C VAL A 42 -15.31 10.91 7.39
N ALA A 43 -15.00 10.25 8.51
CA ALA A 43 -15.40 10.73 9.83
C ALA A 43 -14.79 12.10 10.14
N ALA A 44 -13.53 12.35 9.77
CA ALA A 44 -12.88 13.64 9.94
C ALA A 44 -13.57 14.75 9.14
N VAL A 45 -13.92 14.49 7.87
CA VAL A 45 -14.70 15.44 7.06
C VAL A 45 -16.06 15.72 7.67
N VAL A 46 -16.79 14.67 8.10
CA VAL A 46 -18.12 14.81 8.71
C VAL A 46 -18.03 15.65 9.98
N VAL A 47 -17.08 15.34 10.88
CA VAL A 47 -16.89 16.13 12.10
C VAL A 47 -16.49 17.56 11.76
N GLY A 48 -15.49 17.77 10.90
CA GLY A 48 -15.02 19.08 10.49
C GLY A 48 -16.12 19.95 9.88
N ALA A 49 -17.04 19.37 9.12
CA ALA A 49 -18.16 20.09 8.51
C ALA A 49 -19.17 20.67 9.53
N PHE A 50 -19.17 20.19 10.78
CA PHE A 50 -20.01 20.73 11.86
C PHE A 50 -19.23 21.57 12.87
N VAL A 51 -17.92 21.75 12.70
CA VAL A 51 -17.09 22.64 13.51
C VAL A 51 -17.15 24.06 12.91
N ASP A 52 -16.99 25.08 13.75
CA ASP A 52 -16.99 26.51 13.35
C ASP A 52 -18.25 26.92 12.55
N ASP A 53 -19.42 26.47 12.99
CA ASP A 53 -20.73 26.68 12.35
C ASP A 53 -20.79 26.23 10.87
N GLY A 54 -19.90 25.32 10.46
CA GLY A 54 -19.80 24.83 9.08
C GLY A 54 -19.12 25.81 8.13
N ASN A 55 -18.46 26.86 8.64
CA ASN A 55 -17.74 27.86 7.83
C ASN A 55 -16.30 27.40 7.46
N ARG A 56 -16.14 26.12 7.11
CA ARG A 56 -14.85 25.55 6.70
C ARG A 56 -14.78 25.39 5.20
N ASP A 57 -13.64 25.75 4.62
CA ASP A 57 -13.41 25.55 3.20
C ASP A 57 -13.01 24.11 2.88
N PHE A 58 -12.97 23.78 1.59
CA PHE A 58 -12.56 22.45 1.12
C PHE A 58 -11.14 22.09 1.56
N GLY A 59 -10.23 23.07 1.60
CA GLY A 59 -8.83 22.85 1.97
C GLY A 59 -8.70 22.39 3.42
N GLU A 60 -9.45 23.00 4.33
CA GLU A 60 -9.50 22.62 5.74
C GLU A 60 -10.06 21.20 5.93
N LEU A 61 -11.19 20.89 5.28
CA LEU A 61 -11.79 19.55 5.35
C LEU A 61 -10.90 18.48 4.73
N PHE A 62 -10.20 18.82 3.64
CA PHE A 62 -9.22 17.93 3.00
C PHE A 62 -8.02 17.65 3.92
N VAL A 63 -7.51 18.67 4.62
CA VAL A 63 -6.43 18.52 5.60
C VAL A 63 -6.89 17.64 6.77
N ASP A 64 -8.10 17.82 7.28
CA ASP A 64 -8.67 16.97 8.35
C ASP A 64 -8.73 15.50 7.91
N ALA A 65 -9.20 15.24 6.68
CA ALA A 65 -9.23 13.89 6.09
C ALA A 65 -7.82 13.26 5.97
N MET A 66 -6.85 14.04 5.47
CA MET A 66 -5.47 13.61 5.33
C MET A 66 -4.83 13.31 6.69
N LEU A 67 -5.05 14.15 7.70
CA LEU A 67 -4.55 13.94 9.05
C LEU A 67 -5.09 12.64 9.65
N ALA A 68 -6.39 12.41 9.55
CA ALA A 68 -7.02 11.18 10.05
C ALA A 68 -6.52 9.92 9.34
N ALA A 69 -6.24 10.00 8.04
CA ALA A 69 -5.73 8.89 7.27
C ALA A 69 -4.23 8.61 7.51
N SER A 70 -3.44 9.66 7.73
CA SER A 70 -1.98 9.60 7.90
C SER A 70 -1.52 8.66 9.01
N VAL A 71 -2.38 8.44 10.01
CA VAL A 71 -2.10 7.53 11.14
C VAL A 71 -2.15 6.07 10.72
N LEU A 72 -3.18 5.68 9.95
CA LEU A 72 -3.45 4.27 9.62
C LEU A 72 -2.76 3.83 8.34
N MET A 73 -2.68 4.73 7.36
CA MET A 73 -2.10 4.47 6.06
C MET A 73 -0.69 3.86 6.08
N PRO A 74 0.30 4.33 6.88
CA PRO A 74 1.66 3.78 6.86
C PRO A 74 1.73 2.31 7.30
N ILE A 75 0.70 1.80 7.98
CA ILE A 75 0.65 0.42 8.44
C ILE A 75 0.55 -0.56 7.27
N VAL A 76 -0.16 -0.21 6.18
CA VAL A 76 -0.31 -1.09 5.01
C VAL A 76 1.05 -1.35 4.31
N PRO A 77 1.87 -0.34 3.98
CA PRO A 77 3.24 -0.54 3.52
C PRO A 77 4.11 -1.35 4.47
N ILE A 78 3.97 -1.16 5.80
CA ILE A 78 4.72 -1.93 6.80
C ILE A 78 4.33 -3.41 6.73
N LEU A 79 3.04 -3.73 6.64
CA LEU A 79 2.57 -5.12 6.49
C LEU A 79 3.04 -5.76 5.19
N LEU A 80 3.12 -4.99 4.10
CA LEU A 80 3.65 -5.45 2.82
C LEU A 80 5.12 -5.87 2.92
N VAL A 81 5.92 -5.18 3.74
CA VAL A 81 7.33 -5.51 3.99
C VAL A 81 7.48 -6.63 5.02
N THR A 82 6.75 -6.54 6.13
CA THR A 82 6.90 -7.46 7.27
C THR A 82 6.25 -8.83 7.02
N GLY A 83 5.24 -8.91 6.15
CA GLY A 83 4.57 -10.16 5.78
C GLY A 83 5.51 -11.23 5.18
N GLU A 84 6.61 -10.82 4.55
CA GLU A 84 7.62 -11.75 4.01
C GLU A 84 8.37 -12.53 5.08
N TRP A 85 8.46 -11.97 6.29
CA TRP A 85 9.09 -12.60 7.44
C TRP A 85 8.13 -13.60 8.09
N SER A 86 6.84 -13.26 8.16
CA SER A 86 5.79 -14.16 8.66
C SER A 86 5.62 -15.40 7.79
N GLN A 87 5.93 -15.32 6.49
CA GLN A 87 5.86 -16.45 5.55
C GLN A 87 7.19 -17.20 5.37
N ARG A 88 8.25 -16.88 6.15
CA ARG A 88 9.63 -17.43 6.06
C ARG A 88 10.33 -17.31 4.70
N THR A 89 9.70 -16.73 3.68
CA THR A 89 10.28 -16.53 2.34
C THR A 89 11.48 -15.59 2.37
N ALA A 90 11.57 -14.71 3.38
CA ALA A 90 12.75 -13.88 3.64
C ALA A 90 13.98 -14.74 4.01
N LEU A 91 13.81 -15.68 4.94
CA LEU A 91 14.87 -16.52 5.51
C LEU A 91 15.48 -17.50 4.50
N GLU A 92 14.67 -18.10 3.64
CA GLU A 92 15.16 -19.10 2.67
C GLU A 92 16.02 -18.50 1.55
N THR A 93 15.79 -17.25 1.14
CA THR A 93 16.60 -16.65 0.05
C THR A 93 17.79 -15.83 0.55
N PHE A 94 17.76 -15.28 1.78
CA PHE A 94 18.91 -14.56 2.33
C PHE A 94 20.09 -15.48 2.67
N THR A 95 19.82 -16.76 2.89
CA THR A 95 20.87 -17.78 3.05
C THR A 95 21.48 -18.24 1.72
N LEU A 96 20.83 -17.98 0.58
CA LEU A 96 21.23 -18.51 -0.73
C LEU A 96 21.78 -17.45 -1.71
N VAL A 97 21.11 -16.31 -1.97
CA VAL A 97 21.65 -15.17 -2.78
C VAL A 97 20.79 -13.90 -2.56
N PRO A 98 21.34 -12.72 -2.17
CA PRO A 98 20.56 -11.53 -1.85
C PRO A 98 20.31 -10.60 -3.05
N VAL A 99 19.71 -11.07 -4.15
CA VAL A 99 19.43 -10.24 -5.37
C VAL A 99 17.97 -9.75 -5.43
N ARG A 100 17.53 -8.95 -4.44
CA ARG A 100 16.10 -8.56 -4.29
C ARG A 100 15.74 -7.11 -4.67
N GLU A 101 16.67 -6.34 -5.24
CA GLU A 101 16.44 -4.92 -5.56
C GLU A 101 15.16 -4.69 -6.40
N ARG A 102 14.88 -5.59 -7.35
CA ARG A 102 13.70 -5.51 -8.22
C ARG A 102 12.38 -5.74 -7.48
N VAL A 103 12.38 -6.62 -6.46
CA VAL A 103 11.21 -6.87 -5.61
C VAL A 103 10.99 -5.67 -4.71
N MET A 104 12.07 -5.10 -4.17
CA MET A 104 12.00 -3.90 -3.35
C MET A 104 11.51 -2.68 -4.14
N ALA A 105 12.00 -2.51 -5.37
CA ALA A 105 11.48 -1.50 -6.30
C ALA A 105 9.98 -1.71 -6.61
N ALA A 106 9.56 -2.95 -6.83
CA ALA A 106 8.15 -3.27 -7.07
C ALA A 106 7.25 -2.93 -5.86
N LYS A 107 7.72 -3.19 -4.63
CA LYS A 107 7.02 -2.79 -3.40
C LYS A 107 6.92 -1.28 -3.27
N LEU A 108 8.01 -0.57 -3.52
CA LEU A 108 8.01 0.90 -3.51
C LEU A 108 7.01 1.46 -4.51
N VAL A 109 7.01 0.94 -5.75
CA VAL A 109 6.04 1.34 -6.79
C VAL A 109 4.60 1.05 -6.33
N ALA A 110 4.34 -0.11 -5.75
CA ALA A 110 3.01 -0.47 -5.27
C ALA A 110 2.55 0.46 -4.13
N VAL A 111 3.42 0.73 -3.15
CA VAL A 111 3.15 1.66 -2.05
C VAL A 111 2.88 3.06 -2.58
N VAL A 112 3.73 3.59 -3.45
CA VAL A 112 3.54 4.91 -4.06
C VAL A 112 2.22 4.99 -4.81
N ALA A 113 1.87 3.96 -5.59
CA ALA A 113 0.60 3.89 -6.30
C ALA A 113 -0.60 3.92 -5.34
N LEU A 114 -0.52 3.23 -4.20
CA LEU A 114 -1.56 3.29 -3.17
C LEU A 114 -1.69 4.69 -2.56
N LEU A 115 -0.55 5.32 -2.23
CA LEU A 115 -0.54 6.68 -1.66
C LEU A 115 -1.21 7.67 -2.62
N VAL A 116 -0.83 7.63 -3.90
CA VAL A 116 -1.39 8.49 -4.94
C VAL A 116 -2.88 8.23 -5.15
N ALA A 117 -3.30 6.95 -5.20
CA ALA A 117 -4.71 6.60 -5.36
C ALA A 117 -5.57 7.13 -4.21
N PHE A 118 -5.06 7.05 -2.98
CA PHE A 118 -5.76 7.57 -1.81
C PHE A 118 -5.85 9.10 -1.83
N THR A 119 -4.75 9.80 -2.13
CA THR A 119 -4.78 11.27 -2.27
C THR A 119 -5.74 11.71 -3.38
N ALA A 120 -5.72 11.02 -4.52
CA ALA A 120 -6.65 11.29 -5.62
C ALA A 120 -8.11 11.05 -5.22
N LEU A 121 -8.39 10.01 -4.43
CA LEU A 121 -9.73 9.74 -3.89
C LEU A 121 -10.22 10.87 -2.97
N CYS A 122 -9.33 11.48 -2.18
CA CYS A 122 -9.71 12.61 -1.33
C CYS A 122 -9.85 13.94 -2.11
N LEU A 123 -9.32 14.03 -3.34
CA LEU A 123 -9.41 15.22 -4.19
C LEU A 123 -10.64 15.23 -5.11
N GLY A 124 -11.24 14.06 -5.38
CA GLY A 124 -12.41 13.90 -6.26
C GLY A 124 -13.71 13.85 -5.49
#